data_AF-A0A914Q3W1-F1
#
_entry.id   AF-A0A914Q3W1-F1
#
_cell.length_a   1.000
_cell.length_b   1.000
_cell.length_c   1.000
_cell.angle_alpha   90.00
_cell.angle_beta   90.00
_cell.angle_gamma   90.00
#
_symmetry.space_group_name_H-M   'P 1'
#
loop_
_entity.id
_entity.type
_entity.pdbx_description
1 polymer ?
#
loop_
_entity_poly.entity_id
_entity_poly.type
_entity_poly.pdbx_seq_one_letter_code
_entity_poly.pdbx_strand_id
1 'polypeptide(L)'
;MPVTGINRVNPTNFFSSLRWGNFIKYGVFADDREKLRVSVHNAIEKFTNVFNSNIVWEEELDGDKLAKFDRYVIFGYSPENCGEADASALGPNTIFLSPYPEICGKDEPMALILRILGFTQLIKRHDRDRFIKVNWKNLDPNAASQWREWYNLANSTNPIFKVYDIRSILHPSAISIDA
;
A
#
# COMPACT_ATOMS: atom_id res chain seq x y z
N MET A 1 39.43 -0.30 15.62
CA MET A 1 39.39 0.09 14.20
C MET A 1 37.93 0.40 13.86
N PRO A 2 37.57 1.65 13.52
CA PRO A 2 36.20 1.98 13.15
C PRO A 2 35.98 1.59 11.69
N VAL A 3 34.93 0.82 11.43
CA VAL A 3 34.51 0.43 10.07
C VAL A 3 33.88 1.65 9.41
N THR A 4 34.68 2.34 8.60
CA THR A 4 34.22 3.35 7.65
C THR A 4 33.62 2.66 6.43
N GLY A 5 32.34 2.92 6.13
CA GLY A 5 31.78 2.51 4.84
C GLY A 5 30.30 2.16 4.83
N ILE A 6 29.42 2.96 5.46
CA ILE A 6 28.02 2.99 5.02
C ILE A 6 27.91 4.21 4.12
N ASN A 7 27.94 3.97 2.81
CA ASN A 7 27.52 4.94 1.82
C ASN A 7 26.09 5.36 2.21
N ARG A 8 25.94 6.57 2.75
CA ARG A 8 24.63 7.18 2.95
C ARG A 8 24.05 7.41 1.56
N VAL A 9 23.22 6.48 1.10
CA VAL A 9 22.38 6.69 -0.08
C VAL A 9 21.56 7.93 0.23
N ASN A 10 21.75 8.99 -0.56
CA ASN A 10 21.06 10.26 -0.39
C ASN A 10 19.55 9.98 -0.56
N PRO A 11 18.73 10.07 0.50
CA PRO A 11 17.36 9.54 0.46
C PRO A 11 16.48 10.23 -0.58
N THR A 12 16.84 11.46 -0.98
CA THR A 12 16.15 12.23 -2.01
C THR A 12 16.14 11.55 -3.39
N ASN A 13 17.14 10.73 -3.72
CA ASN A 13 17.23 10.06 -5.03
C ASN A 13 16.60 8.67 -5.05
N PHE A 14 16.37 8.04 -3.89
CA PHE A 14 15.73 6.73 -3.81
C PHE A 14 14.20 6.82 -3.91
N PHE A 15 13.60 7.91 -3.39
CA PHE A 15 12.16 8.10 -3.47
C PHE A 15 11.67 8.59 -4.84
N SER A 16 12.51 9.24 -5.66
CA SER A 16 12.12 9.69 -7.00
C SER A 16 11.90 8.54 -7.97
N SER A 17 12.63 7.43 -7.82
CA SER A 17 12.42 6.20 -8.62
C SER A 17 11.22 5.36 -8.15
N LEU A 18 10.66 5.64 -6.97
CA LEU A 18 9.47 4.96 -6.43
C LEU A 18 8.16 5.72 -6.69
N ARG A 19 8.23 6.95 -7.22
CA ARG A 19 7.04 7.74 -7.53
C ARG A 19 6.52 7.39 -8.92
N TRP A 20 5.21 7.27 -9.01
CA TRP A 20 4.52 7.25 -10.29
C TRP A 20 4.68 8.61 -10.97
N GLY A 21 4.72 8.61 -12.30
CA GLY A 21 4.48 9.82 -13.07
C GLY A 21 3.01 10.23 -12.97
N ASN A 22 2.56 11.12 -13.85
CA ASN A 22 1.15 11.53 -13.91
C ASN A 22 0.26 10.50 -14.64
N PHE A 23 0.75 9.28 -14.84
CA PHE A 23 0.07 8.25 -15.60
C PHE A 23 0.28 6.89 -14.94
N ILE A 24 -0.81 6.18 -14.67
CA ILE A 24 -0.82 4.87 -14.06
C ILE A 24 -1.72 3.95 -14.87
N LYS A 25 -1.11 2.93 -15.49
CA LYS A 25 -1.85 1.80 -16.07
C LYS A 25 -2.26 0.83 -14.98
N TYR A 26 -3.49 0.32 -15.07
CA TYR A 26 -3.94 -0.74 -14.19
C TYR A 26 -4.83 -1.74 -14.90
N GLY A 27 -4.99 -2.92 -14.32
CA GLY A 27 -6.01 -3.88 -14.74
C GLY A 27 -6.73 -4.47 -13.53
N VAL A 28 -7.96 -4.92 -13.75
CA VAL A 28 -8.79 -5.59 -12.74
C VAL A 28 -9.03 -7.04 -13.17
N PHE A 29 -8.54 -7.98 -12.38
CA PHE A 29 -8.57 -9.43 -12.66
C PHE A 29 -9.11 -10.17 -11.43
N ALA A 30 -10.42 -10.45 -11.42
CA ALA A 30 -11.09 -11.19 -10.37
C ALA A 30 -12.28 -11.97 -10.94
N ASP A 31 -12.73 -13.01 -10.23
CA ASP A 31 -13.90 -13.80 -10.61
C ASP A 31 -15.17 -12.93 -10.64
N ASP A 32 -15.33 -12.04 -9.66
CA ASP A 32 -16.36 -10.98 -9.66
C ASP A 32 -15.75 -9.64 -10.12
N ARG A 33 -15.26 -9.65 -11.37
CA ARG A 33 -14.53 -8.55 -11.99
C ARG A 33 -15.29 -7.22 -11.91
N GLU A 34 -16.60 -7.24 -12.12
CA GLU A 34 -17.39 -6.01 -12.25
C GLU A 34 -17.54 -5.28 -10.92
N LYS A 35 -17.87 -6.02 -9.84
CA LYS A 35 -17.97 -5.43 -8.51
C LYS A 35 -16.64 -4.84 -8.04
N LEU A 36 -15.55 -5.57 -8.28
CA LEU A 36 -14.21 -5.10 -7.94
C LEU A 36 -13.84 -3.85 -8.74
N ARG A 37 -14.12 -3.85 -10.04
CA ARG A 37 -13.87 -2.74 -10.95
C ARG A 37 -14.62 -1.48 -10.53
N VAL A 38 -15.90 -1.58 -10.19
CA VAL A 38 -16.70 -0.46 -9.67
C VAL A 38 -16.08 0.11 -8.39
N SER A 39 -15.66 -0.76 -7.45
CA SER A 39 -15.01 -0.34 -6.21
C SER A 39 -13.71 0.44 -6.46
N VAL A 40 -12.86 -0.06 -7.36
CA VAL A 40 -11.59 0.57 -7.75
C VAL A 40 -11.84 1.91 -8.45
N HIS A 41 -12.77 1.97 -9.40
CA HIS A 41 -13.10 3.20 -10.13
C HIS A 41 -13.63 4.29 -9.21
N ASN A 42 -14.55 3.95 -8.30
CA ASN A 42 -15.08 4.89 -7.31
C ASN A 42 -13.96 5.42 -6.40
N ALA A 43 -12.98 4.58 -6.03
CA ALA A 43 -11.85 5.00 -5.21
C ALA A 43 -10.92 5.96 -5.95
N ILE A 44 -10.61 5.66 -7.22
CA ILE A 44 -9.81 6.51 -8.11
C ILE A 44 -10.50 7.86 -8.31
N GLU A 45 -11.79 7.87 -8.64
CA GLU A 45 -12.57 9.09 -8.83
C GLU A 45 -12.59 9.94 -7.55
N LYS A 46 -12.90 9.31 -6.41
CA LYS A 46 -12.89 9.99 -5.11
C LYS A 46 -11.51 10.57 -4.81
N PHE A 47 -10.42 9.85 -5.10
CA PHE A 47 -9.06 10.35 -4.90
C PHE A 47 -8.78 11.57 -5.78
N THR A 48 -9.09 11.46 -7.08
CA THR A 48 -8.90 12.55 -8.05
C THR A 48 -9.65 13.80 -7.62
N ASN A 49 -10.89 13.66 -7.19
CA ASN A 49 -11.73 14.78 -6.76
C ASN A 49 -11.27 15.39 -5.43
N VAL A 50 -10.96 14.57 -4.42
CA VAL A 50 -10.57 15.06 -3.08
C VAL A 50 -9.22 15.77 -3.11
N PHE A 51 -8.26 15.27 -3.91
CA PHE A 51 -6.91 15.80 -3.95
C PHE A 51 -6.64 16.72 -5.14
N ASN A 52 -7.64 16.95 -6.00
CA ASN A 52 -7.48 17.66 -7.28
C ASN A 52 -6.27 17.12 -8.07
N SER A 53 -6.20 15.80 -8.18
CA SER A 53 -5.04 15.09 -8.74
C SER A 53 -5.01 15.21 -10.26
N ASN A 54 -3.81 15.43 -10.82
CA ASN A 54 -3.57 15.38 -12.26
C ASN A 54 -3.10 13.99 -12.75
N ILE A 55 -3.17 12.96 -11.88
CA ILE A 55 -2.80 11.59 -12.25
C ILE A 55 -3.91 11.01 -13.12
N VAL A 56 -3.54 10.59 -14.32
CA VAL A 56 -4.39 9.86 -15.24
C VAL A 56 -4.30 8.38 -14.93
N TRP A 57 -5.45 7.78 -14.64
CA TRP A 57 -5.60 6.34 -14.43
C TRP A 57 -6.26 5.74 -15.67
N GLU A 58 -5.64 4.73 -16.26
CA GLU A 58 -6.20 4.06 -17.44
C GLU A 58 -6.20 2.55 -17.25
N GLU A 59 -7.39 1.98 -17.39
CA GLU A 59 -7.60 0.54 -17.30
C GLU A 59 -7.21 -0.14 -18.61
N GLU A 60 -6.45 -1.23 -18.52
CA GLU A 60 -6.20 -2.17 -19.60
C GLU A 60 -6.87 -3.50 -19.26
N LEU A 61 -7.72 -3.97 -20.18
CA LEU A 61 -8.52 -5.17 -19.98
C LEU A 61 -7.77 -6.44 -20.39
N ASP A 62 -6.76 -6.28 -21.23
CA ASP A 62 -5.91 -7.35 -21.77
C ASP A 62 -4.61 -7.46 -20.96
N GLY A 63 -4.49 -8.55 -20.19
CA GLY A 63 -3.33 -8.80 -19.33
C GLY A 63 -2.01 -8.85 -20.11
N ASP A 64 -2.01 -9.33 -21.35
CA ASP A 64 -0.80 -9.41 -22.17
C ASP A 64 -0.36 -8.04 -22.67
N LYS A 65 -1.30 -7.10 -22.85
CA LYS A 65 -0.98 -5.70 -23.13
C LYS A 65 -0.51 -4.98 -21.89
N LEU A 66 -1.14 -5.23 -20.74
CA LEU A 66 -0.76 -4.63 -19.47
C LEU A 66 0.68 -5.02 -19.07
N ALA A 67 1.05 -6.29 -19.27
CA ALA A 67 2.38 -6.81 -18.97
C ALA A 67 3.50 -6.19 -19.82
N LYS A 68 3.19 -5.44 -20.88
CA LYS A 68 4.19 -4.74 -21.71
C LYS A 68 4.61 -3.39 -21.13
N PHE A 69 3.94 -2.90 -20.08
CA PHE A 69 4.30 -1.64 -19.43
C PHE A 69 5.41 -1.83 -18.40
N ASP A 70 6.34 -0.87 -18.35
CA ASP A 70 7.43 -0.86 -17.37
C ASP A 70 6.94 -0.82 -15.93
N ARG A 71 5.74 -0.28 -15.68
CA ARG A 71 5.07 -0.27 -14.37
C ARG A 71 3.56 -0.27 -14.55
N TYR A 72 2.88 -1.10 -13.77
CA TYR A 72 1.42 -1.17 -13.76
C TYR A 72 0.88 -1.71 -12.44
N VAL A 73 -0.42 -1.55 -12.24
CA VAL A 73 -1.13 -2.04 -11.05
C VAL A 73 -2.09 -3.16 -11.44
N ILE A 74 -2.16 -4.21 -10.63
CA ILE A 74 -3.16 -5.27 -10.75
C ILE A 74 -4.06 -5.22 -9.52
N PHE A 75 -5.35 -4.98 -9.74
CA PHE A 75 -6.37 -5.23 -8.72
C PHE A 75 -6.93 -6.63 -8.94
N GLY A 76 -6.96 -7.46 -7.92
CA GLY A 76 -7.52 -8.80 -8.01
C GLY A 76 -8.19 -9.23 -6.72
N TYR A 77 -8.72 -10.44 -6.70
CA TYR A 77 -9.35 -10.98 -5.50
C TYR A 77 -8.37 -11.83 -4.70
N SER A 78 -8.21 -11.48 -3.43
CA SER A 78 -7.65 -12.36 -2.42
C SER A 78 -8.54 -12.31 -1.18
N PRO A 79 -9.26 -13.39 -0.86
CA PRO A 79 -10.10 -13.46 0.34
C PRO A 79 -9.28 -13.48 1.64
N GLU A 80 -8.02 -13.92 1.56
CA GLU A 80 -7.15 -14.09 2.72
C GLU A 80 -6.30 -12.84 3.00
N ASN A 81 -6.10 -11.97 2.01
CA ASN A 81 -5.19 -10.84 2.12
C ASN A 81 -5.87 -9.50 1.80
N CYS A 82 -6.19 -8.76 2.85
CA CYS A 82 -6.59 -7.35 2.74
C CYS A 82 -5.37 -6.47 2.49
N GLY A 83 -5.10 -6.24 1.20
CA GLY A 83 -4.35 -5.08 0.76
C GLY A 83 -2.83 -5.14 0.89
N GLU A 84 -2.22 -6.31 0.98
CA GLU A 84 -0.76 -6.34 0.86
C GLU A 84 -0.35 -6.17 -0.60
N ALA A 85 0.14 -4.97 -0.90
CA ALA A 85 0.85 -4.58 -2.11
C ALA A 85 2.11 -5.43 -2.24
N ASP A 86 1.97 -6.69 -2.61
CA ASP A 86 3.11 -7.57 -2.82
C ASP A 86 3.70 -7.29 -4.21
N ALA A 87 4.66 -6.37 -4.25
CA ALA A 87 5.47 -6.13 -5.45
C ALA A 87 6.42 -7.29 -5.78
N SER A 88 6.50 -8.32 -4.92
CA SER A 88 7.44 -9.43 -5.08
C SER A 88 6.85 -10.66 -5.76
N ALA A 89 5.54 -10.92 -5.64
CA ALA A 89 4.91 -12.11 -6.20
C ALA A 89 4.65 -12.06 -7.72
N LEU A 90 4.44 -10.86 -8.30
CA LEU A 90 4.08 -10.67 -9.71
C LEU A 90 5.13 -9.89 -10.53
N GLY A 91 6.35 -9.77 -9.99
CA GLY A 91 7.46 -9.04 -10.58
C GLY A 91 7.58 -7.58 -10.10
N PRO A 92 8.75 -6.96 -10.24
CA PRO A 92 9.11 -5.67 -9.62
C PRO A 92 8.26 -4.47 -10.08
N ASN A 93 7.42 -4.69 -11.08
CA ASN A 93 6.64 -3.68 -11.79
C ASN A 93 5.14 -3.82 -11.54
N THR A 94 4.73 -4.79 -10.73
CA THR A 94 3.33 -5.12 -10.47
C THR A 94 3.00 -4.86 -9.01
N ILE A 95 1.83 -4.29 -8.74
CA ILE A 95 1.27 -4.22 -7.38
C ILE A 95 -0.05 -4.98 -7.39
N PHE A 96 -0.15 -6.09 -6.63
CA PHE A 96 -1.41 -6.82 -6.43
C PHE A 96 -2.20 -6.24 -5.26
N LEU A 97 -3.49 -6.00 -5.44
CA LEU A 97 -4.35 -5.41 -4.40
C LEU A 97 -5.72 -6.06 -4.40
N SER A 98 -6.20 -6.42 -3.20
CA SER A 98 -7.54 -6.97 -2.96
C SER A 98 -8.44 -5.98 -2.21
N PRO A 99 -9.09 -5.03 -2.92
CA PRO A 99 -9.95 -4.02 -2.33
C PRO A 99 -11.38 -4.52 -2.05
N TYR A 100 -11.56 -5.71 -1.45
CA TYR A 100 -12.90 -6.22 -1.16
C TYR A 100 -13.52 -5.51 0.04
N PRO A 101 -14.48 -4.58 -0.14
CA PRO A 101 -14.92 -3.71 0.95
C PRO A 101 -15.69 -4.46 2.04
N GLU A 102 -16.27 -5.60 1.69
CA GLU A 102 -17.05 -6.46 2.58
C GLU A 102 -16.16 -7.20 3.60
N ILE A 103 -14.93 -7.52 3.20
CA ILE A 103 -13.96 -8.23 4.03
C ILE A 103 -12.98 -7.23 4.66
N CYS A 104 -12.49 -6.29 3.86
CA CYS A 104 -11.39 -5.40 4.22
C CYS A 104 -11.83 -4.02 4.71
N GLY A 105 -13.14 -3.73 4.65
CA GLY A 105 -13.70 -2.46 5.06
C GLY A 105 -13.86 -1.47 3.89
N LYS A 106 -14.86 -0.60 4.03
CA LYS A 106 -15.30 0.35 2.99
C LYS A 106 -14.25 1.35 2.50
N ASP A 107 -13.24 1.66 3.31
CA ASP A 107 -12.22 2.65 3.00
C ASP A 107 -10.94 2.02 2.42
N GLU A 108 -10.86 0.69 2.39
CA GLU A 108 -9.70 -0.05 1.91
C GLU A 108 -9.32 0.28 0.45
N PRO A 109 -10.26 0.40 -0.52
CA PRO A 109 -9.91 0.79 -1.88
C PRO A 109 -9.13 2.12 -1.93
N MET A 110 -9.53 3.12 -1.14
CA MET A 110 -8.83 4.41 -1.07
C MET A 110 -7.46 4.27 -0.38
N ALA A 111 -7.37 3.48 0.70
CA ALA A 111 -6.11 3.20 1.38
C ALA A 111 -5.10 2.52 0.44
N LEU A 112 -5.59 1.68 -0.48
CA LEU A 112 -4.79 1.03 -1.52
C LEU A 112 -4.29 2.03 -2.58
N ILE A 113 -5.12 2.97 -3.04
CA ILE A 113 -4.68 4.07 -3.91
C ILE A 113 -3.54 4.87 -3.26
N LEU A 114 -3.66 5.22 -1.98
CA LEU A 114 -2.57 5.92 -1.28
C LEU A 114 -1.30 5.07 -1.18
N ARG A 115 -1.42 3.76 -0.95
CA ARG A 115 -0.26 2.85 -0.92
C ARG A 115 0.43 2.74 -2.27
N ILE A 116 -0.32 2.66 -3.38
CA ILE A 116 0.25 2.71 -4.74
C ILE A 116 1.12 3.96 -4.90
N LEU A 117 0.64 5.11 -4.42
CA LEU A 117 1.34 6.39 -4.52
C LEU A 117 2.53 6.55 -3.55
N GLY A 118 2.84 5.53 -2.77
CA GLY A 118 3.99 5.48 -1.88
C GLY A 118 3.72 5.90 -0.44
N PHE A 119 2.45 6.09 -0.04
CA PHE A 119 2.12 6.27 1.37
C PHE A 119 2.13 4.93 2.10
N THR A 120 2.85 4.87 3.21
CA THR A 120 2.90 3.66 4.05
C THR A 120 1.79 3.67 5.09
N GLN A 121 1.36 2.48 5.54
CA GLN A 121 0.48 2.34 6.71
C GLN A 121 1.05 3.08 7.92
N LEU A 122 0.20 3.71 8.73
CA LEU A 122 0.64 4.56 9.86
C LEU A 122 1.39 3.77 10.93
N ILE A 123 1.01 2.52 11.15
CA ILE A 123 1.71 1.60 12.06
C ILE A 123 3.14 1.28 11.60
N LYS A 124 3.54 1.64 10.37
CA LYS A 124 4.93 1.51 9.90
C LYS A 124 5.79 2.74 10.23
N ARG A 125 5.21 3.81 10.78
CA ARG A 125 5.97 5.00 11.22
C ARG A 125 6.94 4.64 12.34
N HIS A 126 8.12 5.27 12.32
CA HIS A 126 9.14 5.09 13.36
C HIS A 126 8.71 5.65 14.72
N ASP A 127 7.81 6.63 14.77
CA ASP A 127 7.36 7.29 15.99
C ASP A 127 6.06 6.72 16.58
N ARG A 128 5.50 5.65 15.99
CA ARG A 128 4.20 5.09 16.39
C ARG A 128 4.12 4.65 17.85
N ASP A 129 5.23 4.17 18.43
CA ASP A 129 5.24 3.57 19.77
C ASP A 129 5.02 4.66 20.86
N ARG A 130 5.02 5.93 20.45
CA ARG A 130 4.59 7.08 21.26
C ARG A 130 3.06 7.24 21.33
N PHE A 131 2.32 6.63 20.40
CA PHE A 131 0.88 6.85 20.19
C PHE A 131 0.06 5.57 20.33
N ILE A 132 0.61 4.42 19.96
CA ILE A 132 -0.06 3.11 20.00
C ILE A 132 0.82 2.06 20.70
N LYS A 133 0.17 1.01 21.21
CA LYS A 133 0.86 -0.19 21.72
C LYS A 133 0.44 -1.39 20.87
N VAL A 134 1.42 -2.10 20.31
CA VAL A 134 1.18 -3.35 19.60
C VAL A 134 1.11 -4.48 20.63
N ASN A 135 -0.02 -5.19 20.69
CA ASN A 135 -0.13 -6.39 21.51
C ASN A 135 0.43 -7.60 20.75
N TRP A 136 1.76 -7.76 20.79
CA TRP A 136 2.47 -8.83 20.10
C TRP A 136 2.01 -10.25 20.46
N LYS A 137 1.42 -10.45 21.65
CA LYS A 137 0.92 -11.76 22.09
C LYS A 137 -0.35 -12.20 21.36
N ASN A 138 -1.09 -11.25 20.81
CA ASN A 138 -2.35 -11.50 20.11
C ASN A 138 -2.18 -11.50 18.59
N LEU A 139 -0.95 -11.35 18.09
CA LEU A 139 -0.66 -11.50 16.67
C LEU A 139 -0.43 -12.98 16.37
N ASP A 140 -0.91 -13.41 15.20
CA ASP A 140 -0.46 -14.67 14.61
C ASP A 140 1.08 -14.72 14.58
N PRO A 141 1.74 -15.83 14.98
CA PRO A 141 3.19 -15.90 15.05
C PRO A 141 3.92 -15.61 13.73
N ASN A 142 3.35 -16.02 12.59
CA ASN A 142 3.95 -15.75 11.28
C ASN A 142 3.82 -14.27 10.93
N ALA A 143 2.64 -13.69 11.18
CA ALA A 143 2.45 -12.26 11.07
C ALA A 143 3.45 -11.52 11.97
N ALA A 144 3.56 -11.88 13.25
CA ALA A 144 4.44 -11.22 14.21
C ALA A 144 5.91 -11.20 13.77
N SER A 145 6.38 -12.28 13.12
CA SER A 145 7.73 -12.34 12.55
C SER A 145 7.91 -11.33 11.42
N GLN A 146 6.99 -11.31 10.45
CA GLN A 146 7.01 -10.33 9.37
C GLN A 146 6.95 -8.91 9.93
N TRP A 147 6.02 -8.63 10.83
CA TRP A 147 5.87 -7.32 11.49
C TRP A 147 7.15 -6.85 12.20
N ARG A 148 7.96 -7.76 12.76
CA ARG A 148 9.27 -7.42 13.35
C ARG A 148 10.32 -7.08 12.31
N GLU A 149 10.33 -7.73 11.16
CA GLU A 149 11.24 -7.39 10.06
C GLU A 149 10.93 -5.98 9.53
N TRP A 150 9.64 -5.70 9.29
CA TRP A 150 9.17 -4.37 8.91
C TRP A 150 9.45 -3.30 9.98
N TYR A 151 9.35 -3.65 11.27
CA TYR A 151 9.70 -2.77 12.38
C TYR A 151 11.14 -2.27 12.30
N ASN A 152 12.06 -3.17 11.99
CA ASN A 152 13.48 -2.85 11.92
C ASN A 152 13.83 -2.00 10.68
N LEU A 153 12.99 -2.05 9.63
CA LEU A 153 13.11 -1.23 8.41
C LEU A 153 12.51 0.19 8.55
N ALA A 154 11.74 0.46 9.62
CA ALA A 154 10.95 1.68 9.81
C ALA A 154 11.76 2.99 9.93
N ASN A 155 13.09 2.90 10.10
CA ASN A 155 14.01 4.04 10.03
C ASN A 155 14.01 4.77 8.67
N SER A 156 13.29 4.25 7.67
CA SER A 156 13.15 4.85 6.34
C SER A 156 11.91 5.74 6.15
N THR A 157 10.99 5.81 7.14
CA THR A 157 9.78 6.64 7.03
C THR A 157 10.09 8.11 7.32
N ASN A 158 9.84 8.99 6.34
CA ASN A 158 9.93 10.44 6.52
C ASN A 158 8.53 10.99 6.83
N PRO A 159 8.17 11.26 8.11
CA PRO A 159 6.94 11.92 8.45
C PRO A 159 7.07 13.39 8.00
N ILE A 160 6.73 13.65 6.75
CA ILE A 160 6.66 15.01 6.22
C ILE A 160 5.58 15.75 7.04
N PHE A 161 6.03 16.46 8.07
CA PHE A 161 5.33 17.50 8.83
C PHE A 161 3.94 17.17 9.42
N LYS A 162 3.65 15.92 9.79
CA LYS A 162 2.37 15.57 10.43
C LYS A 162 2.49 14.72 11.69
N VAL A 163 1.70 15.13 12.70
CA VAL A 163 1.38 14.36 13.91
C VAL A 163 0.80 13.00 13.50
N TYR A 164 1.02 11.98 14.32
CA TYR A 164 0.41 10.67 14.13
C TYR A 164 -1.13 10.79 14.19
N ASP A 165 -1.81 10.34 13.13
CA ASP A 165 -3.26 10.49 12.99
C ASP A 165 -3.98 9.13 13.11
N ILE A 166 -4.47 8.82 14.31
CA ILE A 166 -5.22 7.57 14.57
C ILE A 166 -6.50 7.43 13.74
N ARG A 167 -6.98 8.51 13.10
CA ARG A 167 -8.18 8.49 12.24
C ARG A 167 -7.82 8.38 10.75
N SER A 168 -6.53 8.28 10.42
CA SER A 168 -6.11 8.10 9.04
C SER A 168 -6.67 6.79 8.47
N ILE A 169 -7.10 6.82 7.21
CA ILE A 169 -7.49 5.61 6.47
C ILE A 169 -6.31 4.63 6.26
N LEU A 170 -5.08 5.10 6.49
CA LEU A 170 -3.87 4.27 6.49
C LEU A 170 -3.50 3.74 7.87
N HIS A 171 -4.26 4.12 8.91
CA HIS A 171 -4.16 3.48 10.21
C HIS A 171 -4.87 2.13 10.11
N PRO A 172 -4.22 1.01 10.48
CA PRO A 172 -4.94 -0.25 10.55
C PRO A 172 -6.12 -0.08 11.51
N SER A 173 -7.29 -0.58 11.15
CA SER A 173 -8.35 -0.76 12.14
C SER A 173 -7.78 -1.57 13.32
N ALA A 174 -8.35 -1.40 14.52
CA ALA A 174 -8.05 -2.33 15.59
C ALA A 174 -8.43 -3.71 15.05
N ILE A 175 -7.43 -4.47 14.59
CA ILE A 175 -7.60 -5.82 14.08
C ILE A 175 -8.38 -6.54 15.18
N SER A 176 -9.60 -6.95 14.84
CA SER A 176 -10.41 -7.78 15.70
C SER A 176 -9.54 -8.98 16.03
N ILE A 177 -9.14 -9.03 17.29
CA ILE A 177 -8.89 -10.30 17.93
C ILE A 177 -10.28 -10.91 17.92
N ASP A 178 -10.47 -11.96 17.13
CA ASP A 178 -11.70 -12.75 17.20
C ASP A 178 -12.01 -13.02 18.68
N ALA A 179 -13.22 -12.66 19.09
CA ALA A 179 -13.75 -12.91 20.41
C ALA A 179 -14.10 -14.40 20.57
#